data_AF-T1BEV8-F1
#
_entry.id   AF-T1BEV8-F1
#
_cell.length_a   1.000
_cell.length_b   1.000
_cell.length_c   1.000
_cell.angle_alpha   90.00
_cell.angle_beta   90.00
_cell.angle_gamma   90.00
#
_symmetry.space_group_name_H-M   'P 1'
#
loop_
_entity.id
_entity.type
_entity.pdbx_description
1 polymer ?
#
loop_
_entity_poly.entity_id
_entity_poly.type
_entity_poly.pdbx_seq_one_letter_code
_entity_poly.pdbx_strand_id
1 'polypeptide(L)'
;MICITGSPKSGKTTICNELSKAGIKCDSADTIAESLGCMDHGIVDIDCMKEKMRSLPRVLEGHYSHLLPCSYVIILKVGRVVLEERMILSGYSREKIAENLDAAEID
;
A
#
# COMPACT_ATOMS: atom_id res chain seq x y z
N MET A 1 5.31 -4.13 -13.96
CA MET A 1 5.10 -3.33 -12.72
C MET A 1 5.65 -4.11 -11.55
N ILE A 2 6.40 -3.45 -10.65
CA ILE A 2 6.82 -4.01 -9.35
C ILE A 2 5.84 -3.48 -8.30
N CYS A 3 5.24 -4.35 -7.49
CA CYS A 3 4.36 -3.94 -6.39
C CYS A 3 5.10 -3.96 -5.06
N ILE A 4 4.97 -2.90 -4.27
CA ILE A 4 5.45 -2.82 -2.90
C ILE A 4 4.22 -2.89 -1.99
N THR A 5 4.12 -3.99 -1.24
CA THR A 5 2.97 -4.30 -0.38
C THR A 5 3.40 -4.65 1.04
N GLY A 6 2.44 -4.99 1.88
CA GLY A 6 2.60 -5.25 3.31
C GLY A 6 1.62 -4.42 4.14
N SER A 7 1.57 -4.68 5.44
CA SER A 7 0.58 -4.11 6.35
C SER A 7 0.61 -2.57 6.38
N PRO A 8 -0.50 -1.89 6.68
CA PRO A 8 -0.49 -0.44 6.91
C PRO A 8 0.63 -0.03 7.88
N LYS A 9 1.30 1.10 7.65
CA LYS A 9 2.45 1.56 8.45
C LYS A 9 3.74 0.69 8.39
N SER A 10 3.82 -0.29 7.50
CA SER A 10 5.07 -1.05 7.25
C SER A 10 6.20 -0.20 6.64
N GLY A 11 5.88 0.91 5.98
CA GLY A 11 6.86 1.84 5.38
C GLY A 11 6.82 1.93 3.85
N LYS A 12 5.78 1.39 3.20
CA LYS A 12 5.61 1.39 1.73
C LYS A 12 5.76 2.77 1.11
N THR A 13 4.98 3.75 1.58
CA THR A 13 5.04 5.15 1.11
C THR A 13 6.42 5.78 1.35
N THR A 14 7.08 5.47 2.47
CA THR A 14 8.44 5.95 2.74
C THR A 14 9.44 5.43 1.71
N ILE A 15 9.44 4.12 1.44
CA ILE A 15 10.31 3.52 0.42
C ILE A 15 9.99 4.08 -0.97
N CYS A 16 8.70 4.24 -1.29
CA CYS A 16 8.26 4.79 -2.56
C CYS A 16 8.80 6.23 -2.78
N ASN A 17 8.77 7.06 -1.74
CA ASN A 17 9.34 8.41 -1.78
C ASN A 17 10.86 8.39 -1.97
N GLU A 18 11.58 7.50 -1.29
CA GLU A 18 13.04 7.37 -1.48
C GLU A 18 13.40 6.86 -2.89
N LEU A 19 12.63 5.92 -3.44
CA LEU A 19 12.78 5.47 -4.83
C LEU A 19 12.58 6.64 -5.80
N SER A 20 11.53 7.43 -5.61
CA SER A 20 11.25 8.61 -6.45
C SER A 20 12.38 9.64 -6.37
N LYS A 21 12.95 9.90 -5.18
CA LYS A 21 14.14 10.75 -5.01
C LYS A 21 15.37 10.22 -5.73
N ALA A 22 15.53 8.89 -5.79
CA ALA A 22 16.59 8.23 -6.54
C ALA A 22 16.34 8.17 -8.07
N GLY A 23 15.29 8.82 -8.57
CA GLY A 23 14.94 8.84 -10.00
C GLY A 23 14.16 7.60 -10.47
N ILE A 24 13.72 6.73 -9.56
CA ILE A 24 12.89 5.57 -9.85
C ILE A 24 11.44 5.95 -9.57
N LYS A 25 10.66 6.18 -10.64
CA LYS A 25 9.24 6.52 -10.51
C LYS A 25 8.48 5.43 -9.74
N CYS A 26 7.93 5.82 -8.59
CA CYS A 26 7.07 5.01 -7.76
C CYS A 26 5.78 5.77 -7.46
N ASP A 27 4.64 5.14 -7.76
CA ASP A 27 3.30 5.73 -7.64
C ASP A 27 2.48 5.05 -6.53
N SER A 28 1.55 5.79 -5.92
CA SER A 28 0.60 5.26 -4.93
C SER A 28 -0.63 4.66 -5.60
N ALA A 29 -1.00 3.43 -5.22
CA ALA A 29 -2.21 2.78 -5.68
C ALA A 29 -3.47 3.54 -5.26
N ASP A 30 -3.49 4.10 -4.05
CA ASP A 30 -4.62 4.86 -3.51
C ASP A 30 -4.85 6.13 -4.36
N THR A 31 -3.77 6.88 -4.64
CA THR A 31 -3.85 8.09 -5.47
C THR A 31 -4.31 7.78 -6.90
N ILE A 32 -3.85 6.67 -7.47
CA ILE A 32 -4.31 6.24 -8.81
C ILE A 32 -5.80 5.86 -8.74
N ALA A 33 -6.22 5.10 -7.73
CA ALA A 33 -7.62 4.70 -7.58
C ALA A 33 -8.55 5.90 -7.46
N GLU A 34 -8.20 6.90 -6.65
CA GLU A 34 -8.93 8.17 -6.54
C GLU A 34 -9.01 8.89 -7.89
N SER A 35 -7.88 9.02 -8.60
CA SER A 35 -7.84 9.72 -9.89
C SER A 35 -8.68 9.05 -11.00
N LEU A 36 -8.87 7.73 -10.91
CA LEU A 36 -9.67 6.95 -11.86
C LEU A 36 -11.16 6.86 -11.45
N GLY A 37 -11.53 7.41 -10.29
CA GLY A 37 -12.85 7.23 -9.69
C GLY A 37 -13.16 5.76 -9.40
N CYS A 38 -12.14 5.00 -8.96
CA CYS A 38 -12.25 3.60 -8.53
C CYS A 38 -12.12 3.46 -7.00
N MET A 39 -12.34 4.55 -6.26
CA MET A 39 -12.38 4.54 -4.81
C MET A 39 -13.66 5.23 -4.34
N ASP A 40 -14.35 4.61 -3.40
CA ASP A 40 -15.55 5.15 -2.76
C ASP A 40 -15.47 4.95 -1.24
N HIS A 41 -15.54 6.05 -0.47
CA HIS A 41 -15.47 6.02 0.99
C HIS A 41 -14.28 5.23 1.57
N GLY A 42 -13.13 5.28 0.89
CA GLY A 42 -11.91 4.57 1.28
C GLY A 42 -11.88 3.08 0.88
N ILE A 43 -12.90 2.59 0.17
CA ILE A 43 -12.95 1.24 -0.40
C ILE A 43 -12.51 1.32 -1.86
N VAL A 44 -11.55 0.49 -2.24
CA VAL A 44 -11.02 0.46 -3.61
C VAL A 44 -11.68 -0.64 -4.43
N ASP A 45 -12.16 -0.28 -5.62
CA ASP A 45 -12.62 -1.21 -6.64
C ASP A 45 -11.44 -1.65 -7.53
N ILE A 46 -10.93 -2.85 -7.23
CA ILE A 46 -9.78 -3.45 -7.93
C ILE A 46 -10.10 -3.74 -9.40
N ASP A 47 -11.33 -4.12 -9.72
CA ASP A 47 -11.70 -4.47 -11.09
C ASP A 47 -11.87 -3.22 -11.94
N CYS A 48 -12.45 -2.15 -11.38
CA CYS A 48 -12.44 -0.82 -11.97
C CYS A 48 -11.00 -0.35 -12.26
N MET A 49 -10.07 -0.54 -11.31
CA MET A 49 -8.67 -0.18 -11.52
C MET A 49 -8.05 -0.98 -12.66
N LYS A 50 -8.28 -2.30 -12.72
CA LYS A 50 -7.77 -3.16 -13.82
C LYS A 50 -8.30 -2.72 -15.18
N GLU A 51 -9.55 -2.29 -15.26
CA GLU A 51 -10.17 -1.84 -16.51
C GLU A 51 -9.68 -0.45 -16.95
N LYS A 52 -9.61 0.51 -16.01
CA LYS A 52 -9.32 1.91 -16.33
C LYS A 52 -7.83 2.23 -16.39
N MET A 53 -6.97 1.46 -15.75
CA MET A 53 -5.52 1.70 -15.71
C MET A 53 -4.86 1.35 -17.05
N ARG A 54 -4.81 2.33 -17.96
CA ARG A 54 -4.26 2.17 -19.33
C ARG A 54 -2.73 2.01 -19.36
N SER A 55 -2.03 2.62 -18.42
CA SER A 55 -0.57 2.56 -18.31
C SER A 55 -0.17 2.07 -16.93
N LEU A 56 0.64 1.02 -16.88
CA LEU A 56 1.14 0.49 -15.62
C LEU A 56 2.37 1.30 -15.17
N PRO A 57 2.41 1.77 -13.91
CA PRO A 57 3.61 2.39 -13.37
C PRO A 57 4.76 1.37 -13.26
N ARG A 58 5.98 1.90 -13.15
CA ARG A 58 7.17 1.05 -12.99
C ARG A 58 7.14 0.37 -11.62
N VAL A 59 6.90 1.14 -10.57
CA VAL A 59 6.72 0.68 -9.20
C VAL A 59 5.39 1.24 -8.66
N LEU A 60 4.62 0.38 -8.00
CA LEU A 60 3.34 0.73 -7.38
C LEU A 60 3.37 0.35 -5.91
N GLU A 61 3.08 1.29 -5.02
CA GLU A 61 2.97 1.02 -3.58
C GLU A 61 1.50 0.98 -3.15
N GLY A 62 1.16 0.01 -2.30
CA GLY A 62 -0.18 -0.11 -1.73
C GLY A 62 -0.38 -1.47 -1.06
N HIS A 63 -1.20 -1.53 -0.01
CA HIS A 63 -1.45 -2.77 0.74
C HIS A 63 -2.22 -3.82 -0.08
N TYR A 64 -2.95 -3.39 -1.12
CA TYR A 64 -3.63 -4.26 -2.10
C TYR A 64 -2.95 -4.29 -3.48
N SER A 65 -1.82 -3.59 -3.66
CA SER A 65 -1.18 -3.42 -4.98
C SER A 65 -0.85 -4.75 -5.66
N HIS A 66 -0.63 -5.82 -4.89
CA HIS A 66 -0.38 -7.18 -5.38
C HIS A 66 -1.58 -7.81 -6.10
N LEU A 67 -2.79 -7.28 -5.93
CA LEU A 67 -4.02 -7.71 -6.63
C LEU A 67 -4.13 -7.13 -8.05
N LEU A 68 -3.28 -6.15 -8.39
CA LEU A 68 -3.19 -5.56 -9.71
C LEU A 68 -2.13 -6.30 -10.57
N PRO A 69 -2.16 -6.18 -11.90
CA PRO A 69 -1.21 -6.86 -12.79
C PRO A 69 0.25 -6.49 -12.49
N CYS A 70 0.98 -7.40 -11.84
CA CYS A 70 2.35 -7.18 -11.43
C CYS A 70 3.29 -8.31 -11.86
N SER A 71 4.54 -7.96 -12.10
CA SER A 71 5.59 -8.91 -12.50
C SER A 71 6.39 -9.41 -11.29
N TYR A 72 6.50 -8.57 -10.26
CA TYR A 72 7.20 -8.86 -9.02
C TYR A 72 6.46 -8.20 -7.85
N VAL A 73 6.48 -8.85 -6.69
CA VAL A 73 5.91 -8.34 -5.45
C VAL A 73 7.01 -8.29 -4.38
N ILE A 74 7.16 -7.12 -3.76
CA ILE A 74 8.04 -6.87 -2.61
C ILE A 74 7.13 -6.69 -1.38
N ILE A 75 7.29 -7.55 -0.38
CA ILE A 75 6.49 -7.49 0.86
C ILE A 75 7.36 -6.88 1.96
N LEU A 76 6.93 -5.74 2.51
CA LEU A 76 7.58 -5.10 3.65
C LEU A 76 7.03 -5.67 4.95
N LYS A 77 7.88 -6.36 5.70
CA LYS A 77 7.59 -6.81 7.06
C LYS A 77 8.22 -5.87 8.09
N VAL A 78 7.51 -5.66 9.18
CA VAL A 78 7.95 -4.86 10.32
C VAL A 78 7.58 -5.61 11.59
N GLY A 79 8.46 -5.57 12.59
CA GLY A 79 8.19 -6.24 13.86
C GLY A 79 6.96 -5.63 14.55
N ARG A 80 6.18 -6.49 15.21
CA ARG A 80 4.91 -6.14 15.88
C ARG A 80 5.02 -4.89 16.77
N VAL A 81 6.03 -4.82 17.62
CA VAL A 81 6.27 -3.70 18.53
C VAL A 81 6.45 -2.39 17.76
N VAL A 82 7.27 -2.40 16.71
CA VAL A 82 7.53 -1.21 15.88
C VAL A 82 6.29 -0.82 15.08
N LEU A 83 5.49 -1.80 14.62
CA LEU A 83 4.24 -1.56 13.91
C LEU A 83 3.21 -0.87 14.81
N GLU A 84 3.05 -1.38 16.04
CA GLU A 84 2.17 -0.83 17.06
C GLU A 84 2.53 0.63 17.40
N GLU A 85 3.81 0.90 17.68
CA GLU A 85 4.31 2.25 17.96
C GLU A 85 3.99 3.22 16.82
N ARG A 86 4.22 2.81 15.56
CA ARG A 86 3.92 3.64 14.38
C ARG A 86 2.43 3.93 14.24
N MET A 87 1.56 2.99 14.58
CA MET A 87 0.10 3.18 14.51
C MET A 87 -0.40 4.09 15.63
N ILE A 88 0.14 3.96 16.85
CA ILE A 88 -0.14 4.86 17.97
C ILE A 88 0.23 6.30 17.60
N LEU A 89 1.44 6.51 17.07
CA LEU A 89 1.90 7.83 16.61
C LEU A 89 1.06 8.38 15.44
N SER A 90 0.37 7.51 14.71
CA SER A 90 -0.54 7.87 13.62
C SER A 90 -1.99 8.08 14.08
N GLY A 91 -2.27 8.00 15.39
CA GLY A 91 -3.59 8.29 15.97
C GLY A 91 -4.63 7.19 15.74
N TYR A 92 -4.23 5.94 15.50
CA TYR A 92 -5.18 4.84 15.33
C TYR A 92 -5.85 4.50 16.67
N SER A 93 -7.11 4.10 16.64
CA SER A 93 -7.79 3.59 17.84
C SER A 93 -7.19 2.24 18.26
N ARG A 94 -7.36 1.86 19.53
CA ARG A 94 -6.83 0.58 20.03
C ARG A 94 -7.42 -0.61 19.28
N GLU A 95 -8.70 -0.54 18.95
CA GLU A 95 -9.40 -1.57 18.17
C GLU A 95 -8.78 -1.70 16.78
N LYS A 96 -8.52 -0.56 16.11
CA LYS A 96 -7.92 -0.57 14.77
C LYS A 96 -6.47 -1.05 14.80
N ILE A 97 -5.72 -0.71 15.84
CA ILE A 97 -4.36 -1.22 16.05
C ILE A 97 -4.39 -2.74 16.19
N ALA A 98 -5.22 -3.28 17.10
CA ALA A 98 -5.33 -4.72 17.31
C ALA A 98 -5.69 -5.46 16.01
N GLU A 99 -6.72 -5.00 15.29
CA GLU A 99 -7.13 -5.55 13.99
C GLU A 99 -5.97 -5.61 12.99
N ASN A 100 -5.15 -4.56 12.91
CA ASN A 100 -4.04 -4.51 11.96
C ASN A 100 -2.82 -5.32 12.40
N LEU A 101 -2.56 -5.43 13.71
CA LEU A 101 -1.48 -6.27 14.23
C LEU A 101 -1.79 -7.74 13.99
N ASP A 102 -3.04 -8.16 14.23
CA ASP A 102 -3.47 -9.54 14.00
C ASP A 102 -3.39 -9.89 12.51
N ALA A 103 -3.81 -8.98 11.62
CA ALA A 103 -3.66 -9.17 10.17
C ALA A 103 -2.19 -9.32 9.75
N ALA A 104 -1.28 -8.53 10.33
CA ALA A 104 0.14 -8.56 10.01
C ALA A 104 0.88 -9.83 10.47
N GLU A 105 0.32 -10.60 11.42
CA GLU A 105 0.87 -11.88 11.86
C GLU A 105 0.47 -13.05 10.93
N ILE A 106 -0.60 -12.87 10.15
CA ILE A 106 -1.13 -13.87 9.22
C ILE A 106 -0.51 -13.72 7.81
N ASP A 107 -0.11 -12.49 7.43
CA ASP A 107 0.62 -12.15 6.18
C ASP A 107 2.12 -12.53 6.21
#